data_AF-A0A974WZZ7-F1
#
_entry.id   AF-A0A974WZZ7-F1
#
_cell.length_a   1.000
_cell.length_b   1.000
_cell.length_c   1.000
_cell.angle_alpha   90.00
_cell.angle_beta   90.00
_cell.angle_gamma   90.00
#
_symmetry.space_group_name_H-M   'P 1'
#
loop_
_entity.id
_entity.type
_entity.pdbx_description
1 polymer ?
#
loop_
_entity_poly.entity_id
_entity_poly.type
_entity_poly.pdbx_seq_one_letter_code
_entity_poly.pdbx_strand_id
1 'polypeptide(L)'
;MKYRIISEDPQPVSSYNCLKIELYKRVDEQTLKEIAAELRRSRRQYNRLWIEYFIKGIDTNKGAWATSDFKLGVLDLRIIGSPLSKINKLTKSTVSQSYDQIIGRWLNDTPGFEHLTTIYTANCKVYVETNYINETYGFYELIKTEENGKTRYDKVNKLSNNTDYFIIEKNGNLSVYDALGKFEEDKKL
;
A
#
# COMPACT_ATOMS: atom_id res chain seq x y z
N MET A 1 -24.35 4.92 2.28
CA MET A 1 -22.90 4.69 2.46
C MET A 1 -22.14 5.92 1.97
N LYS A 2 -21.01 6.30 2.60
CA LYS A 2 -20.26 7.50 2.23
C LYS A 2 -19.08 7.16 1.32
N TYR A 3 -19.25 7.41 0.02
CA TYR A 3 -18.17 7.47 -0.96
C TYR A 3 -18.23 8.83 -1.67
N ARG A 4 -17.13 9.23 -2.32
CA ARG A 4 -17.05 10.42 -3.16
C ARG A 4 -16.58 10.02 -4.54
N ILE A 5 -17.23 10.50 -5.60
CA ILE A 5 -16.70 10.37 -6.96
C ILE A 5 -15.55 11.38 -7.10
N ILE A 6 -14.34 10.89 -7.36
CA ILE A 6 -13.13 11.70 -7.58
C ILE A 6 -13.13 12.22 -9.01
N SER A 7 -13.40 11.32 -9.97
CA SER A 7 -13.48 11.66 -11.39
C SER A 7 -14.41 10.71 -12.13
N GLU A 8 -14.92 11.18 -13.26
CA GLU A 8 -15.74 10.43 -14.19
C GLU A 8 -15.25 10.74 -15.61
N ASP A 9 -14.97 9.70 -16.39
CA ASP A 9 -14.51 9.81 -17.78
C ASP A 9 -15.49 9.05 -18.71
N PRO A 10 -16.55 9.73 -19.18
CA PRO A 10 -17.52 9.14 -20.09
C PRO A 10 -16.98 9.10 -21.52
N GLN A 11 -17.12 7.94 -22.18
CA GLN A 11 -16.74 7.72 -23.57
C GLN A 11 -17.96 7.19 -24.36
N PRO A 12 -18.84 8.08 -24.86
CA PRO A 12 -20.08 7.69 -25.50
C PRO A 12 -19.89 6.84 -26.76
N VAL A 13 -18.86 7.16 -27.57
CA VAL A 13 -18.58 6.47 -28.84
C VAL A 13 -18.27 4.98 -28.62
N SER A 14 -17.48 4.67 -27.59
CA SER A 14 -17.14 3.28 -27.22
C SER A 14 -18.15 2.65 -26.25
N SER A 15 -19.21 3.38 -25.88
CA SER A 15 -20.19 2.97 -24.86
C SER A 15 -19.51 2.54 -23.55
N TYR A 16 -18.52 3.31 -23.12
CA TYR A 16 -17.70 3.05 -21.94
C TYR A 16 -17.74 4.24 -20.98
N ASN A 17 -17.63 3.98 -19.68
CA ASN A 17 -17.46 5.02 -18.67
C ASN A 17 -16.54 4.50 -17.56
N CYS A 18 -15.63 5.35 -17.09
CA CYS A 18 -14.69 5.07 -16.02
C CYS A 18 -14.94 6.00 -14.82
N LEU A 19 -15.09 5.42 -13.63
CA LEU A 19 -15.24 6.14 -12.39
C LEU A 19 -14.04 5.89 -11.50
N LYS A 20 -13.48 6.96 -10.93
CA LYS A 20 -12.59 6.86 -9.76
C LYS A 20 -13.39 7.30 -8.55
N ILE A 21 -13.48 6.44 -7.54
CA ILE A 21 -14.24 6.74 -6.33
C ILE A 21 -13.36 6.60 -5.09
N GLU A 22 -13.55 7.50 -4.14
CA GLU A 22 -12.90 7.49 -2.84
C GLU A 22 -13.85 6.92 -1.79
N LEU A 23 -13.42 5.84 -1.14
CA LEU A 23 -14.06 5.27 0.03
C LEU A 23 -13.42 5.83 1.30
N TYR A 24 -14.24 6.16 2.29
CA TYR A 24 -13.73 6.62 3.59
C TYR A 24 -12.91 5.57 4.34
N LYS A 25 -13.17 4.28 4.07
CA LYS A 25 -12.47 3.13 4.65
C LYS A 25 -12.60 1.93 3.71
N ARG A 26 -11.74 0.94 3.90
CA ARG A 26 -11.91 -0.39 3.29
C ARG A 26 -13.24 -1.00 3.73
N VAL A 27 -13.92 -1.65 2.80
CA VAL A 27 -15.23 -2.30 3.02
C VAL A 27 -15.17 -3.76 2.57
N ASP A 28 -16.24 -4.53 2.76
CA ASP A 28 -16.30 -5.89 2.24
C ASP A 28 -16.76 -5.95 0.78
N GLU A 29 -16.68 -7.14 0.20
CA GLU A 29 -17.07 -7.40 -1.18
C GLU A 29 -18.54 -7.06 -1.46
N GLN A 30 -19.43 -7.39 -0.52
CA GLN A 30 -20.87 -7.14 -0.65
C GLN A 30 -21.16 -5.64 -0.75
N THR A 31 -20.49 -4.86 0.09
CA THR A 31 -20.58 -3.40 0.10
C THR A 31 -20.10 -2.81 -1.24
N LEU A 32 -19.01 -3.34 -1.82
CA LEU A 32 -18.55 -2.92 -3.15
C LEU A 32 -19.57 -3.25 -4.24
N LYS A 33 -20.16 -4.44 -4.22
CA LYS A 33 -21.22 -4.84 -5.16
C LYS A 33 -22.41 -3.89 -5.10
N GLU A 34 -22.81 -3.46 -3.91
CA GLU A 34 -23.89 -2.50 -3.71
C GLU A 34 -23.56 -1.12 -4.31
N ILE A 35 -22.35 -0.59 -4.07
CA ILE A 35 -21.89 0.67 -4.69
C ILE A 35 -21.89 0.54 -6.20
N ALA A 36 -21.32 -0.56 -6.70
CA ALA A 36 -21.17 -0.79 -8.12
C ALA A 36 -22.56 -0.83 -8.80
N ALA A 37 -23.52 -1.55 -8.20
CA ALA A 37 -24.89 -1.63 -8.68
C ALA A 37 -25.63 -0.28 -8.62
N GLU A 38 -25.43 0.49 -7.54
CA GLU A 38 -25.97 1.86 -7.40
C GLU A 38 -25.46 2.76 -8.53
N LEU A 39 -24.14 2.81 -8.74
CA LEU A 39 -23.51 3.63 -9.79
C LEU A 39 -23.92 3.19 -11.19
N ARG A 40 -24.15 1.88 -11.40
CA ARG A 40 -24.62 1.32 -12.66
C ARG A 40 -26.04 1.78 -13.00
N ARG A 41 -26.93 1.97 -12.01
CA ARG A 41 -28.34 2.35 -12.25
C ARG A 41 -28.49 3.69 -12.96
N SER A 42 -27.63 4.66 -12.67
CA SER A 42 -27.64 5.99 -13.31
C SER A 42 -26.79 6.08 -14.58
N ARG A 43 -26.10 5.00 -14.96
CA ARG A 43 -25.13 4.96 -16.07
C ARG A 43 -25.45 3.88 -17.10
N ARG A 44 -26.73 3.51 -17.22
CA ARG A 44 -27.22 2.41 -18.07
C ARG A 44 -26.94 2.62 -19.56
N GLN A 45 -26.71 3.85 -20.00
CA GLN A 45 -26.40 4.20 -21.38
C GLN A 45 -25.06 3.62 -21.89
N TYR A 46 -24.15 3.24 -20.98
CA TYR A 46 -22.88 2.62 -21.34
C TYR A 46 -22.99 1.09 -21.30
N ASN A 47 -22.39 0.39 -22.26
CA ASN A 47 -22.25 -1.07 -22.29
C ASN A 47 -21.26 -1.57 -21.24
N ARG A 48 -20.25 -0.73 -20.92
CA ARG A 48 -19.24 -1.02 -19.91
C ARG A 48 -19.11 0.13 -18.91
N LEU A 49 -19.05 -0.21 -17.62
CA LEU A 49 -18.75 0.71 -16.54
C LEU A 49 -17.59 0.15 -15.70
N TRP A 50 -16.45 0.82 -15.77
CA TRP A 50 -15.28 0.51 -14.94
C TRP A 50 -15.27 1.43 -13.72
N ILE A 51 -14.99 0.87 -12.54
CA ILE A 51 -14.97 1.60 -11.28
C ILE A 51 -13.69 1.26 -10.54
N GLU A 52 -12.89 2.26 -10.24
CA GLU A 52 -11.69 2.18 -9.42
C GLU A 52 -11.99 2.70 -8.02
N TYR A 53 -11.73 1.88 -7.01
CA TYR A 53 -12.00 2.19 -5.62
C TYR A 53 -10.70 2.55 -4.91
N PHE A 54 -10.57 3.79 -4.46
CA PHE A 54 -9.46 4.29 -3.66
C PHE A 54 -9.87 4.42 -2.19
N ILE A 55 -8.92 4.27 -1.28
CA ILE A 55 -9.18 4.50 0.15
C ILE A 55 -8.66 5.87 0.53
N LYS A 56 -9.49 6.67 1.20
CA LYS A 56 -9.11 7.98 1.71
C LYS A 56 -7.84 7.90 2.55
N GLY A 57 -6.86 8.74 2.23
CA GLY A 57 -5.56 8.80 2.91
C GLY A 57 -4.49 7.85 2.35
N ILE A 58 -4.86 6.93 1.46
CA ILE A 58 -3.90 6.21 0.61
C ILE A 58 -3.64 7.04 -0.64
N ASP A 59 -2.40 7.10 -1.08
CA ASP A 59 -2.02 7.84 -2.30
C ASP A 59 -2.66 7.16 -3.52
N THR A 60 -3.44 7.92 -4.30
CA THR A 60 -4.11 7.42 -5.51
C THR A 60 -3.15 7.00 -6.61
N ASN A 61 -1.89 7.48 -6.58
CA ASN A 61 -0.86 7.06 -7.52
C ASN A 61 -0.33 5.64 -7.26
N LYS A 62 -0.61 5.09 -6.07
CA LYS A 62 -0.26 3.69 -5.71
C LYS A 62 -1.24 2.66 -6.28
N GLY A 63 -2.23 3.10 -7.04
CA GLY A 63 -3.24 2.24 -7.66
C GLY A 63 -4.51 2.09 -6.84
N ALA A 64 -5.52 1.50 -7.46
CA ALA A 64 -6.82 1.27 -6.83
C ALA A 64 -6.75 0.12 -5.81
N TRP A 65 -7.45 0.29 -4.69
CA TRP A 65 -7.59 -0.77 -3.69
C TRP A 65 -8.49 -1.91 -4.17
N ALA A 66 -9.53 -1.58 -4.94
CA ALA A 66 -10.38 -2.55 -5.61
C ALA A 66 -10.85 -2.00 -6.97
N THR A 67 -11.39 -2.87 -7.81
CA THR A 67 -11.94 -2.53 -9.12
C THR A 67 -13.23 -3.30 -9.38
N SER A 68 -14.18 -2.66 -10.07
CA SER A 68 -15.36 -3.33 -10.63
C SER A 68 -15.43 -3.07 -12.13
N ASP A 69 -15.71 -4.14 -12.88
CA ASP A 69 -16.00 -4.09 -14.30
C ASP A 69 -17.41 -4.60 -14.54
N PHE A 70 -18.33 -3.68 -14.83
CA PHE A 70 -19.61 -4.04 -15.40
C PHE A 70 -19.47 -4.10 -16.90
N LYS A 71 -19.52 -5.29 -17.50
CA LYS A 71 -19.52 -5.47 -18.94
C LYS A 71 -20.73 -6.29 -19.36
N LEU A 72 -21.57 -5.74 -20.24
CA LEU A 72 -22.75 -6.42 -20.77
C LEU A 72 -23.70 -6.96 -19.67
N GLY A 73 -23.80 -6.22 -18.56
CA GLY A 73 -24.68 -6.57 -17.43
C GLY A 73 -24.08 -7.54 -16.40
N VAL A 74 -22.88 -8.07 -16.64
CA VAL A 74 -22.15 -8.92 -15.67
C VAL A 74 -21.19 -8.06 -14.87
N LEU A 75 -21.16 -8.24 -13.54
CA LEU A 75 -20.21 -7.61 -12.64
C LEU A 75 -19.03 -8.54 -12.38
N ASP A 76 -17.83 -8.10 -12.71
CA ASP A 76 -16.57 -8.64 -12.20
C ASP A 76 -16.02 -7.69 -11.13
N LEU A 77 -15.68 -8.21 -9.95
CA LEU A 77 -15.20 -7.44 -8.81
C LEU A 77 -13.89 -8.04 -8.32
N ARG A 78 -12.85 -7.21 -8.26
CA ARG A 78 -11.52 -7.61 -7.78
C ARG A 78 -11.08 -6.69 -6.65
N ILE A 79 -10.83 -7.25 -5.48
CA ILE A 79 -10.18 -6.57 -4.37
C ILE A 79 -8.67 -6.85 -4.48
N ILE A 80 -7.87 -5.80 -4.66
CA ILE A 80 -6.42 -5.89 -4.89
C ILE A 80 -5.69 -5.76 -3.57
N GLY A 81 -6.01 -4.71 -2.80
CA GLY A 81 -5.39 -4.48 -1.51
C GLY A 81 -6.06 -5.27 -0.40
N SER A 82 -5.33 -5.42 0.70
CA SER A 82 -5.76 -6.27 1.79
C SER A 82 -6.92 -5.68 2.60
N PRO A 83 -7.74 -6.52 3.25
CA PRO A 83 -8.83 -6.05 4.10
C PRO A 83 -8.28 -5.34 5.35
N LEU A 84 -9.08 -4.43 5.92
CA LEU A 84 -8.68 -3.64 7.10
C LEU A 84 -8.28 -4.51 8.29
N SER A 85 -8.92 -5.66 8.48
CA SER A 85 -8.60 -6.60 9.56
C SER A 85 -7.17 -7.14 9.46
N LYS A 86 -6.70 -7.49 8.25
CA LYS A 86 -5.33 -7.96 8.02
C LYS A 86 -4.31 -6.85 8.22
N ILE A 87 -4.63 -5.63 7.80
CA ILE A 87 -3.75 -4.46 8.01
C ILE A 87 -3.66 -4.12 9.50
N ASN A 88 -4.77 -4.15 10.22
CA ASN A 88 -4.78 -3.95 11.67
C ASN A 88 -3.99 -5.04 12.42
N LYS A 89 -4.02 -6.28 11.93
CA LYS A 89 -3.21 -7.37 12.48
C LYS A 89 -1.72 -7.11 12.21
N LEU A 90 -1.38 -6.70 10.98
CA LEU A 90 -0.02 -6.38 10.58
C LEU A 90 0.55 -5.21 11.41
N THR A 91 -0.16 -4.09 11.55
CA THR A 91 0.32 -2.95 12.34
C THR A 91 0.44 -3.25 13.84
N LYS A 92 -0.13 -4.35 14.31
CA LYS A 92 0.01 -4.85 15.70
C LYS A 92 1.02 -5.99 15.84
N SER A 93 1.61 -6.50 14.75
CA SER A 93 2.61 -7.54 14.84
C SER A 93 3.88 -7.02 15.50
N THR A 94 4.55 -7.90 16.24
CA THR A 94 5.89 -7.66 16.77
C THR A 94 6.92 -8.18 15.78
N VAL A 95 8.17 -7.75 15.96
CA VAL A 95 9.30 -8.39 15.29
C VAL A 95 9.48 -9.82 15.79
N SER A 96 10.08 -10.66 14.97
CA SER A 96 10.29 -12.09 15.23
C SER A 96 11.33 -12.38 16.32
N GLN A 97 12.27 -11.46 16.53
CA GLN A 97 13.34 -11.57 17.52
C GLN A 97 13.09 -10.68 18.74
N SER A 98 13.66 -11.04 19.88
CA SER A 98 13.77 -10.12 21.02
C SER A 98 14.50 -8.85 20.61
N TYR A 99 14.02 -7.70 21.10
CA TYR A 99 14.58 -6.39 20.80
C TYR A 99 14.82 -5.61 22.09
N ASP A 100 15.82 -4.74 22.07
CA ASP A 100 16.11 -3.78 23.13
C ASP A 100 15.25 -2.51 22.95
N GLN A 101 15.19 -2.00 21.71
CA GLN A 101 14.44 -0.79 21.37
C GLN A 101 13.94 -0.83 19.92
N ILE A 102 12.69 -0.42 19.69
CA ILE A 102 12.18 -0.10 18.36
C ILE A 102 12.62 1.32 17.97
N ILE A 103 13.36 1.46 16.87
CA ILE A 103 13.75 2.76 16.30
C ILE A 103 12.56 3.37 15.56
N GLY A 104 11.84 2.55 14.79
CA GLY A 104 10.62 2.99 14.11
C GLY A 104 9.91 1.86 13.39
N ARG A 105 8.67 2.16 12.99
CA ARG A 105 7.77 1.28 12.26
C ARG A 105 7.12 2.06 11.14
N TRP A 106 7.10 1.50 9.95
CA TRP A 106 6.60 2.16 8.75
C TRP A 106 5.72 1.20 7.95
N LEU A 107 4.59 1.71 7.49
CA LEU A 107 3.60 0.96 6.73
C LEU A 107 3.67 1.37 5.26
N ASN A 108 3.88 0.38 4.40
CA ASN A 108 3.55 0.49 3.00
C ASN A 108 2.08 0.15 2.80
N ASP A 109 1.29 1.11 2.32
CA ASP A 109 -0.14 0.98 2.08
C ASP A 109 -0.51 0.76 0.60
N THR A 110 0.47 0.40 -0.24
CA THR A 110 0.27 0.11 -1.66
C THR A 110 -0.63 -1.12 -1.82
N PRO A 111 -1.80 -1.00 -2.47
CA PRO A 111 -2.70 -2.12 -2.67
C PRO A 111 -2.01 -3.34 -3.31
N GLY A 112 -2.05 -4.48 -2.62
CA GLY A 112 -1.48 -5.74 -3.10
C GLY A 112 -0.01 -5.96 -2.70
N PHE A 113 0.64 -4.93 -2.16
CA PHE A 113 2.04 -4.96 -1.69
C PHE A 113 2.17 -4.45 -0.25
N GLU A 114 1.08 -4.46 0.52
CA GLU A 114 1.08 -3.93 1.88
C GLU A 114 2.02 -4.71 2.81
N HIS A 115 2.89 -3.99 3.50
CA HIS A 115 3.86 -4.56 4.43
C HIS A 115 4.25 -3.56 5.53
N LEU A 116 4.78 -4.10 6.62
CA LEU A 116 5.29 -3.34 7.75
C LEU A 116 6.80 -3.52 7.85
N THR A 117 7.52 -2.43 7.70
CA THR A 117 8.96 -2.37 7.93
C THR A 117 9.22 -1.89 9.36
N THR A 118 9.99 -2.64 10.15
CA THR A 118 10.39 -2.26 11.51
C THR A 118 11.90 -2.25 11.62
N ILE A 119 12.48 -1.14 12.08
CA ILE A 119 13.90 -1.03 12.40
C ILE A 119 14.04 -1.00 13.92
N TYR A 120 14.94 -1.80 14.47
CA TYR A 120 15.11 -1.97 15.91
C TYR A 120 16.55 -2.34 16.28
N THR A 121 16.88 -2.19 17.57
CA THR A 121 18.13 -2.65 18.13
C THR A 121 17.94 -3.96 18.89
N ALA A 122 18.91 -4.87 18.78
CA ALA A 122 19.00 -6.06 19.61
C ALA A 122 20.49 -6.41 19.78
N ASN A 123 20.93 -6.75 20.99
CA ASN A 123 22.30 -7.15 21.27
C ASN A 123 23.35 -6.15 20.72
N CYS A 124 23.10 -4.85 20.93
CA CYS A 124 23.94 -3.74 20.44
C CYS A 124 24.06 -3.62 18.90
N LYS A 125 23.24 -4.35 18.14
CA LYS A 125 23.18 -4.28 16.68
C LYS A 125 21.84 -3.71 16.21
N VAL A 126 21.80 -3.23 14.97
CA VAL A 126 20.58 -2.72 14.34
C VAL A 126 20.06 -3.76 13.35
N TYR A 127 18.76 -3.96 13.32
CA TYR A 127 18.08 -4.89 12.42
C TYR A 127 16.90 -4.19 11.73
N VAL A 128 16.58 -4.68 10.53
CA VAL A 128 15.30 -4.42 9.85
C VAL A 128 14.56 -5.73 9.66
N GLU A 129 13.26 -5.69 9.94
CA GLU A 129 12.34 -6.76 9.62
C GLU A 129 11.17 -6.23 8.79
N THR A 130 10.94 -6.84 7.62
CA THR A 130 9.80 -6.55 6.75
C THR A 130 8.78 -7.69 6.82
N ASN A 131 7.61 -7.37 7.37
CA ASN A 131 6.49 -8.29 7.51
C ASN A 131 5.43 -8.00 6.46
N TYR A 132 5.14 -8.99 5.63
CA TYR A 132 3.99 -9.00 4.74
C TYR A 132 2.81 -9.66 5.42
N ILE A 133 1.62 -9.48 4.85
CA ILE A 133 0.37 -9.88 5.48
C ILE A 133 0.25 -11.39 5.80
N ASN A 134 1.01 -12.24 5.11
CA ASN A 134 0.99 -13.69 5.34
C ASN A 134 2.35 -14.28 5.76
N GLU A 135 3.44 -13.51 5.76
CA GLU A 135 4.80 -14.01 6.02
C GLU A 135 5.81 -12.89 6.30
N THR A 136 6.92 -13.23 6.96
CA THR A 136 8.08 -12.35 7.09
C THR A 136 9.03 -12.64 5.93
N TYR A 137 9.39 -11.61 5.14
CA TYR A 137 10.21 -11.80 3.93
C TYR A 137 11.63 -11.26 4.08
N GLY A 138 11.84 -10.25 4.94
CA GLY A 138 13.13 -9.61 5.11
C GLY A 138 13.55 -9.58 6.55
N PHE A 139 14.75 -10.09 6.85
CA PHE A 139 15.45 -9.87 8.11
C PHE A 139 16.93 -9.61 7.80
N TYR A 140 17.41 -8.41 8.11
CA TYR A 140 18.79 -8.00 7.83
C TYR A 140 19.38 -7.21 9.00
N GLU A 141 20.65 -7.48 9.29
CA GLU A 141 21.46 -6.59 10.11
C GLU A 141 21.81 -5.33 9.30
N LEU A 142 21.73 -4.17 9.95
CA LEU A 142 21.97 -2.87 9.36
C LEU A 142 23.18 -2.18 10.01
N ILE A 143 23.89 -1.40 9.21
CA ILE A 143 24.86 -0.41 9.66
C ILE A 143 24.22 0.96 9.51
N LYS A 144 24.19 1.72 10.61
CA LYS A 144 23.76 3.11 10.59
C LYS A 144 24.90 3.98 10.04
N THR A 145 24.58 4.76 9.02
CA THR A 145 25.46 5.76 8.41
C THR A 145 24.73 7.11 8.33
N GLU A 146 25.38 8.12 7.77
CA GLU A 146 24.78 9.42 7.53
C GLU A 146 24.96 9.82 6.06
N GLU A 147 23.90 10.35 5.45
CA GLU A 147 23.94 10.87 4.09
C GLU A 147 23.18 12.20 4.04
N ASN A 148 23.86 13.29 3.68
CA ASN A 148 23.30 14.63 3.58
C ASN A 148 22.52 15.07 4.84
N GLY A 149 23.05 14.74 6.04
CA GLY A 149 22.41 15.05 7.32
C GLY A 149 21.17 14.19 7.65
N LYS A 150 20.92 13.11 6.89
CA LYS A 150 19.86 12.14 7.17
C LYS A 150 20.45 10.84 7.67
N THR A 151 19.70 10.14 8.52
CA THR A 151 20.07 8.80 8.97
C THR A 151 19.83 7.80 7.84
N ARG A 152 20.90 7.09 7.46
CA ARG A 152 20.89 6.03 6.46
C ARG A 152 21.17 4.68 7.13
N TYR A 153 20.58 3.62 6.60
CA TYR A 153 20.82 2.25 7.01
C TYR A 153 21.17 1.37 5.81
N ASP A 154 22.36 0.79 5.85
CA ASP A 154 22.85 -0.14 4.84
C ASP A 154 22.83 -1.57 5.37
N LYS A 155 22.43 -2.55 4.55
CA LYS A 155 22.51 -3.98 4.92
C LYS A 155 23.97 -4.41 5.04
N VAL A 156 24.33 -5.07 6.15
CA VAL A 156 25.71 -5.58 6.40
C VAL A 156 26.13 -6.59 5.34
N ASN A 157 25.26 -7.57 5.07
CA ASN A 157 25.53 -8.65 4.12
C ASN A 157 24.86 -8.35 2.78
N LYS A 158 25.52 -7.53 1.95
CA LYS A 158 25.09 -7.30 0.57
C LYS A 158 25.33 -8.59 -0.23
N LEU A 159 24.25 -9.33 -0.53
CA LEU A 159 24.30 -10.23 -1.68
C LEU A 159 24.58 -9.34 -2.91
N SER A 160 25.33 -9.84 -3.89
CA SER A 160 25.84 -9.05 -5.04
C SER A 160 24.79 -8.23 -5.80
N ASN A 161 23.50 -8.54 -5.61
CA ASN A 161 22.38 -7.91 -6.30
C ASN A 161 21.47 -7.09 -5.37
N ASN A 162 21.70 -7.08 -4.05
CA ASN A 162 20.86 -6.37 -3.08
C ASN A 162 21.61 -5.14 -2.55
N THR A 163 21.52 -4.06 -3.31
CA THR A 163 22.19 -2.78 -3.04
C THR A 163 21.27 -1.76 -2.39
N ASP A 164 20.05 -2.17 -2.05
CA ASP A 164 19.05 -1.31 -1.45
C ASP A 164 19.46 -0.85 -0.05
N TYR A 165 19.10 0.38 0.27
CA TYR A 165 19.36 1.01 1.56
C TYR A 165 18.17 1.86 1.97
N PHE A 166 18.08 2.13 3.27
CA PHE A 166 16.97 2.87 3.84
C PHE A 166 17.43 4.26 4.29
N ILE A 167 16.58 5.27 4.09
CA ILE A 167 16.78 6.61 4.65
C ILE A 167 15.53 7.00 5.44
N ILE A 168 15.73 7.46 6.68
CA ILE A 168 14.66 8.14 7.42
C ILE A 168 14.58 9.58 6.94
N GLU A 169 13.47 9.91 6.29
CA GLU A 169 13.21 11.22 5.72
C GLU A 169 12.84 12.25 6.80
N LYS A 170 12.88 13.54 6.45
CA LYS A 170 12.58 14.63 7.40
C LYS A 170 11.16 14.60 7.94
N ASN A 171 10.21 14.06 7.17
CA ASN A 171 8.82 13.83 7.59
C ASN A 171 8.67 12.61 8.52
N GLY A 172 9.77 11.90 8.78
CA GLY A 172 9.81 10.68 9.59
C GLY A 172 9.51 9.41 8.80
N ASN A 173 9.15 9.47 7.52
CA ASN A 173 8.91 8.29 6.69
C ASN A 173 10.21 7.54 6.39
N LEU A 174 10.09 6.28 6.01
CA LEU A 174 11.21 5.46 5.59
C LEU A 174 11.17 5.37 4.07
N SER A 175 12.23 5.81 3.41
CA SER A 175 12.39 5.65 1.97
C SER A 175 13.38 4.55 1.67
N VAL A 176 13.09 3.76 0.65
CA VAL A 176 14.00 2.72 0.13
C VAL A 176 14.59 3.22 -1.18
N TYR A 177 15.91 3.12 -1.26
CA TYR A 177 16.70 3.58 -2.39
C TYR A 177 17.52 2.42 -2.94
N ASP A 178 17.81 2.47 -4.24
CA ASP A 178 18.81 1.65 -4.91
C ASP A 178 19.79 2.54 -5.70
N ALA A 179 20.50 1.96 -6.67
CA ALA A 179 21.42 2.70 -7.54
C ALA A 179 20.72 3.70 -8.50
N LEU A 180 19.43 3.51 -8.79
CA LEU A 180 18.62 4.39 -9.63
C LEU A 180 17.92 5.49 -8.82
N GLY A 181 17.91 5.36 -7.49
CA GLY A 181 17.40 6.35 -6.56
C GLY A 181 16.26 5.80 -5.72
N LYS A 182 15.40 6.69 -5.25
CA LYS A 182 14.26 6.32 -4.42
C LYS A 182 13.21 5.60 -5.25
N PHE A 183 12.83 4.39 -4.84
CA PHE A 183 11.76 3.63 -5.49
C PHE A 183 10.58 3.34 -4.56
N GLU A 184 10.72 3.55 -3.25
CA GLU A 184 9.66 3.31 -2.27
C GLU A 184 9.67 4.34 -1.13
N GLU A 185 8.49 4.61 -0.55
CA GLU A 185 8.33 5.36 0.69
C GLU A 185 7.19 4.79 1.54
N ASP A 186 7.56 4.36 2.75
CA ASP A 186 6.68 3.83 3.77
C ASP A 186 6.33 4.90 4.80
N LYS A 187 5.05 5.00 5.15
CA LYS A 187 4.54 6.01 6.07
C LYS A 187 4.86 5.61 7.50
N LYS A 188 5.40 6.55 8.29
CA LYS A 188 5.62 6.33 9.71
C LYS A 188 4.28 6.06 10.41
N LEU A 189 4.24 5.03 11.25
CA LEU A 189 3.10 4.72 12.13
C LEU A 189 3.07 5.60 13.39
#